data_AF-A0A1Q4GQ54-F1
#
_entry.id   AF-A0A1Q4GQ54-F1
#
_cell.length_a   1.000
_cell.length_b   1.000
_cell.length_c   1.000
_cell.angle_alpha   90.00
_cell.angle_beta   90.00
_cell.angle_gamma   90.00
#
_symmetry.space_group_name_H-M   'P 1'
#
loop_
_entity.id
_entity.type
_entity.pdbx_description
1 polymer ?
#
loop_
_entity_poly.entity_id
_entity_poly.type
_entity_poly.pdbx_seq_one_letter_code
_entity_poly.pdbx_strand_id
1 'polypeptide(L)'
;MQLSEKHQEYWRKNLRLTAVLLAIWFVVTFVVIYFAPQLNNIIIMGFPFAFYMGAQGALIIYVLIIWYYAHAMNKMDKEYGVHEGDE
;
A
#
# COMPACT_ATOMS: atom_id res chain seq x y z
N MET A 1 -5.01 20.45 25.99
CA MET A 1 -3.88 19.59 25.62
C MET A 1 -3.23 20.20 24.38
N GLN A 2 -2.07 20.83 24.51
CA GLN A 2 -1.36 21.38 23.36
C GLN A 2 -0.87 20.21 22.50
N LEU A 3 -1.53 19.94 21.36
CA LEU A 3 -0.97 19.05 20.35
C LEU A 3 0.33 19.69 19.86
N SER A 4 1.45 19.32 20.49
CA SER A 4 2.80 19.62 20.03
C SER A 4 2.87 19.34 18.54
N GLU A 5 3.30 20.30 17.73
CA GLU A 5 3.26 20.32 16.25
C GLU A 5 3.71 18.99 15.60
N LYS A 6 4.60 18.26 16.27
CA LYS A 6 5.07 16.91 15.92
C LYS A 6 3.94 15.88 15.78
N HIS A 7 2.91 15.90 16.63
CA HIS A 7 1.77 14.98 16.52
C HIS A 7 0.92 15.25 15.28
N GLN A 8 0.76 16.52 14.91
CA GLN A 8 0.03 16.87 13.69
C GLN A 8 0.80 16.50 12.41
N GLU A 9 2.13 16.58 12.45
CA GLU A 9 2.98 16.14 11.33
C GLU A 9 2.95 14.61 11.18
N TYR A 10 3.09 13.87 12.29
CA TYR A 10 2.97 12.40 12.30
C TYR A 10 1.62 11.94 11.73
N TRP A 11 0.52 12.54 12.20
CA TRP A 11 -0.82 12.24 11.70
C TRP A 11 -0.95 12.50 10.19
N ARG A 12 -0.45 13.64 9.70
CA ARG A 12 -0.46 13.95 8.26
C ARG A 12 0.38 12.96 7.44
N LYS A 13 1.55 12.56 7.94
CA LYS A 13 2.40 11.55 7.29
C LYS A 13 1.68 10.20 7.22
N ASN A 14 1.06 9.76 8.31
CA ASN A 14 0.31 8.49 8.35
C ASN A 14 -0.89 8.51 7.39
N LEU A 15 -1.66 9.61 7.37
CA LEU A 15 -2.75 9.79 6.42
C LEU A 15 -2.27 9.73 4.97
N ARG A 16 -1.14 10.36 4.66
CA ARG A 16 -0.57 10.34 3.31
C ARG A 16 -0.12 8.94 2.91
N LEU A 17 0.56 8.22 3.82
CA LEU A 17 0.97 6.83 3.60
C LEU A 17 -0.25 5.95 3.32
N THR A 18 -1.26 6.02 4.20
CA THR A 18 -2.51 5.26 4.06
C THR A 18 -3.22 5.59 2.76
N ALA A 19 -3.35 6.87 2.40
CA ALA A 19 -4.00 7.28 1.16
C ALA A 19 -3.28 6.76 -0.09
N VAL A 20 -1.94 6.78 -0.12
CA VAL A 20 -1.15 6.23 -1.23
C VAL A 20 -1.36 4.72 -1.34
N LEU A 21 -1.31 4.00 -0.22
CA LEU A 21 -1.52 2.54 -0.23
C LEU A 21 -2.93 2.16 -0.65
N LEU A 22 -3.94 2.91 -0.21
CA LEU A 22 -5.33 2.74 -0.66
C LEU A 22 -5.48 3.03 -2.15
N ALA A 23 -4.79 4.05 -2.69
CA ALA A 23 -4.80 4.33 -4.11
C ALA A 23 -4.19 3.18 -4.93
N ILE A 24 -3.06 2.62 -4.48
CA ILE A 24 -2.44 1.46 -5.13
C ILE A 24 -3.38 0.26 -5.09
N TRP A 25 -3.95 -0.03 -3.91
CA TRP A 25 -4.93 -1.10 -3.74
C TRP A 25 -6.14 -0.93 -4.67
N PHE A 26 -6.67 0.29 -4.78
CA PHE A 26 -7.80 0.60 -5.66
C PHE A 26 -7.45 0.37 -7.13
N VAL A 27 -6.28 0.81 -7.58
CA VAL A 27 -5.82 0.60 -8.96
C VAL A 27 -5.73 -0.89 -9.27
N VAL A 28 -5.11 -1.68 -8.38
CA VAL A 28 -4.93 -3.12 -8.58
C VAL A 28 -6.27 -3.86 -8.57
N THR A 29 -7.20 -3.46 -7.70
CA THR A 29 -8.49 -4.13 -7.55
C THR A 29 -9.48 -3.76 -8.66
N PHE A 30 -9.60 -2.48 -8.98
CA PHE A 30 -10.66 -1.98 -9.85
C PHE A 30 -10.16 -1.61 -11.24
N VAL A 31 -9.06 -0.84 -11.33
CA VAL A 31 -8.59 -0.31 -12.61
C VAL A 31 -8.05 -1.44 -13.50
N VAL A 32 -7.28 -2.38 -12.95
CA VAL A 32 -6.75 -3.53 -13.71
C VAL A 32 -7.87 -4.40 -14.28
N ILE A 33 -8.95 -4.63 -13.52
CA ILE A 33 -10.09 -5.44 -13.98
C ILE A 33 -10.93 -4.66 -14.99
N TYR A 34 -11.15 -3.36 -14.77
CA TYR A 34 -11.89 -2.50 -15.69
C TYR A 34 -11.25 -2.47 -17.09
N PHE A 35 -9.92 -2.39 -17.14
CA PHE A 35 -9.14 -2.43 -18.39
C PHE A 35 -8.74 -3.85 -18.83
N ALA A 36 -9.34 -4.90 -18.25
CA ALA A 36 -8.99 -6.28 -18.57
C ALA A 36 -9.03 -6.61 -20.07
N PRO A 37 -10.02 -6.16 -20.87
CA PRO A 37 -10.05 -6.42 -22.31
C PRO A 37 -8.81 -5.87 -23.04
N GLN A 38 -8.33 -4.68 -22.66
CA GLN A 38 -7.17 -4.04 -23.25
C GLN A 38 -5.86 -4.67 -22.76
N LEU A 39 -5.80 -4.97 -21.46
CA LEU A 39 -4.64 -5.55 -20.78
C LEU A 39 -4.38 -7.00 -21.16
N ASN A 40 -5.42 -7.77 -21.51
CA ASN A 40 -5.29 -9.17 -21.90
C ASN A 40 -4.49 -9.40 -23.20
N ASN A 41 -4.24 -8.34 -23.99
CA ASN A 41 -3.31 -8.40 -25.13
C ASN A 41 -1.85 -8.56 -24.69
N ILE A 42 -1.53 -8.21 -23.44
CA ILE A 42 -0.21 -8.39 -22.86
C ILE A 42 -0.17 -9.80 -22.26
N ILE A 43 0.76 -10.63 -22.75
CA ILE A 43 0.96 -11.99 -22.25
C ILE A 43 2.12 -11.97 -21.25
N ILE A 44 1.86 -12.37 -20.01
CA ILE A 44 2.87 -12.57 -18.97
C ILE A 44 2.91 -14.05 -18.59
N MET A 45 4.12 -14.64 -18.64
CA MET A 45 4.34 -16.05 -18.27
C MET A 45 3.38 -17.03 -18.97
N GLY A 46 2.98 -16.72 -20.22
CA GLY A 46 2.05 -17.54 -21.01
C GLY A 46 0.56 -17.28 -20.74
N PHE A 47 0.21 -16.36 -19.84
CA PHE A 47 -1.18 -16.01 -19.54
C PHE A 47 -1.49 -14.54 -19.87
N PRO A 48 -2.75 -14.20 -20.18
CA PRO A 48 -3.18 -12.80 -20.30
C PRO A 48 -2.93 -12.04 -19.00
N PHE A 49 -2.46 -10.79 -19.10
CA PHE A 49 -2.06 -10.00 -17.94
C PHE A 49 -3.14 -9.86 -16.88
N ALA A 50 -4.37 -9.48 -17.27
CA ALA A 50 -5.43 -9.25 -16.30
C ALA A 50 -5.85 -10.56 -15.62
N PHE A 51 -5.74 -11.69 -16.33
CA PHE A 51 -5.91 -13.02 -15.75
C PHE A 51 -4.84 -13.34 -14.70
N TYR A 52 -3.56 -13.13 -15.02
CA TYR A 52 -2.47 -13.31 -14.06
C TYR A 52 -2.62 -12.43 -12.82
N MET A 53 -3.02 -11.17 -13.03
CA MET A 53 -3.29 -10.22 -11.94
C MET A 53 -4.42 -10.69 -11.04
N GLY A 54 -5.51 -11.22 -11.59
CA GLY A 54 -6.60 -11.79 -10.81
C GLY A 54 -6.21 -13.08 -10.06
N ALA A 55 -5.34 -13.91 -10.64
CA ALA A 55 -4.96 -15.19 -10.06
C ALA A 55 -3.91 -15.08 -8.94
N GLN A 56 -2.85 -14.30 -9.15
CA GLN A 56 -1.72 -14.22 -8.22
C GLN A 56 -1.15 -12.81 -8.08
N GLY A 57 -1.13 -12.02 -9.15
CA GLY A 57 -0.47 -10.70 -9.15
C GLY A 57 -1.04 -9.76 -8.08
N ALA A 58 -2.36 -9.67 -7.94
CA ALA A 58 -3.01 -8.85 -6.92
C ALA A 58 -2.70 -9.31 -5.49
N LEU A 59 -2.66 -10.62 -5.24
CA LEU A 59 -2.31 -11.18 -3.93
C LEU A 59 -0.89 -10.80 -3.51
N ILE A 60 0.07 -10.92 -4.42
CA ILE A 60 1.47 -10.52 -4.18
C ILE A 60 1.52 -9.03 -3.85
N ILE A 61 0.80 -8.18 -4.60
CA ILE A 61 0.77 -6.75 -4.34
C ILE A 61 0.15 -6.44 -2.97
N TYR A 62 -0.91 -7.13 -2.55
CA TYR A 62 -1.50 -6.92 -1.23
C TYR A 62 -0.53 -7.26 -0.09
N VAL A 63 0.23 -8.34 -0.22
CA VAL A 63 1.29 -8.67 0.74
C VAL A 63 2.37 -7.59 0.77
N LEU A 64 2.78 -7.09 -0.40
CA LEU A 64 3.75 -6.00 -0.50
C LEU A 64 3.24 -4.69 0.14
N ILE A 65 1.95 -4.36 -0.03
CA ILE A 65 1.31 -3.21 0.60
C ILE A 65 1.40 -3.34 2.13
N ILE A 66 1.04 -4.50 2.69
CA ILE A 66 1.08 -4.75 4.14
C ILE A 66 2.51 -4.67 4.66
N TRP A 67 3.45 -5.33 3.99
CA TRP A 67 4.86 -5.31 4.36
C TRP A 67 5.44 -3.89 4.34
N TYR A 68 5.16 -3.14 3.27
CA TYR A 68 5.62 -1.76 3.13
C TYR A 68 5.00 -0.84 4.19
N TYR A 69 3.70 -1.00 4.46
CA TYR A 69 3.03 -0.27 5.54
C TYR A 69 3.72 -0.53 6.88
N ALA A 70 3.92 -1.80 7.25
CA ALA A 70 4.57 -2.16 8.50
C ALA A 70 5.99 -1.60 8.60
N HIS A 71 6.77 -1.65 7.50
CA HIS A 71 8.10 -1.08 7.46
C HIS A 71 8.10 0.45 7.59
N ALA A 72 7.21 1.13 6.87
CA ALA A 72 7.08 2.58 6.91
C ALA A 72 6.60 3.08 8.28
N MET A 73 5.64 2.39 8.88
CA MET A 73 5.14 2.67 10.23
C MET A 73 6.25 2.51 11.26
N ASN A 74 7.00 1.39 11.23
CA ASN A 74 8.13 1.14 12.13
C ASN A 74 9.23 2.21 11.99
N LYS A 75 9.47 2.70 10.76
CA LYS A 75 10.40 3.83 10.54
C LYS A 75 9.87 5.13 11.15
N MET A 76 8.59 5.43 10.96
CA MET A 76 7.95 6.62 11.55
C MET A 76 7.96 6.56 13.08
N ASP A 77 7.66 5.41 13.67
CA ASP A 77 7.65 5.25 15.12
C ASP A 77 9.05 5.47 15.73
N LYS A 78 10.12 5.01 15.04
CA LYS A 78 11.51 5.31 15.41
C LYS A 78 11.87 6.79 15.26
N GLU A 79 11.40 7.47 14.21
CA GLU A 79 11.71 8.88 13.93
C GLU A 79 11.02 9.83 14.93
N TYR A 80 9.81 9.50 15.36
CA TYR A 80 9.03 10.30 16.30
C TYR A 80 9.18 9.85 17.76
N GLY A 81 9.96 8.80 18.02
CA GLY A 81 10.25 8.31 19.38
C GLY A 81 9.03 7.70 20.08
N VAL A 82 8.03 7.25 19.32
CA VAL A 82 6.82 6.57 19.84
C VAL A 82 7.09 5.06 19.90
N HIS A 83 8.25 4.67 20.44
CA HIS A 83 8.43 3.30 20.94
C HIS A 83 7.88 3.27 22.36
N GLU A 84 6.58 3.02 22.50
CA GLU A 84 6.01 2.45 23.74
C GLU A 84 6.40 0.96 23.80
N GLY A 85 7.70 0.69 23.87
CA GLY A 85 8.27 -0.65 23.78
C GLY A 85 9.47 -0.83 24.69
N ASP A 86 9.35 -0.31 25.92
CA ASP A 86 10.20 -0.67 27.06
C ASP A 86 9.31 -0.74 28.32
N GLU A 87 8.50 -1.79 28.42
CA GLU A 87 8.19 -2.50 29.67
C GLU A 87 8.24 -4.02 29.41
#